data_AF-A0A5C7YE45-F1
#
_entry.id   AF-A0A5C7YE45-F1
#
_cell.length_a   1.000
_cell.length_b   1.000
_cell.length_c   1.000
_cell.angle_alpha   90.00
_cell.angle_beta   90.00
_cell.angle_gamma   90.00
#
_symmetry.space_group_name_H-M   'P 1'
#
loop_
_entity.id
_entity.type
_entity.pdbx_description
1 polymer ?
#
loop_
_entity_poly.entity_id
_entity_poly.type
_entity_poly.pdbx_seq_one_letter_code
_entity_poly.pdbx_strand_id
1 'polypeptide(L)'
;MRTSSAYLSLRNCAHAAPGAASPTAHPPWWAVVVCGPPFDQRRYAGRYRVLLAYLDESGDEQPLRTPEDPPVLVIAGVVVDHERVMNLVWQFLQLKKRYSPSLLKDDVQLSDLIRFEVKGSDLRKDVRSATRRNRRRALGFLDAVLKLLEEERALIIGEVYIKGEKPLSRWVYPQAVAKIAAGFEHQLQAAGTQGLIIMDARTKVKNTPSVHRLTTTRFKSGGNPVPHLVESPTFGHSDAHVILQIADIVASALIFPMACVGYCNTLIRNVHLNDEYAVLRTRYGQKLNGLQYRYTTADTGRRVGSLRVIDRLNGQPSRALYDDAAAFDLNALARFQIANGGQ
;
A
#
# COMPACT_ATOMS: atom_id res chain seq x y z
N MET A 1 48.24 -13.23 31.67
CA MET A 1 48.46 -12.27 32.77
C MET A 1 48.11 -10.87 32.26
N ARG A 2 47.18 -10.18 32.96
CA ARG A 2 46.98 -8.71 33.09
C ARG A 2 46.82 -7.87 31.81
N THR A 3 45.61 -7.45 31.41
CA THR A 3 44.72 -6.34 31.88
C THR A 3 45.12 -4.91 31.47
N SER A 4 44.06 -4.13 31.16
CA SER A 4 43.90 -2.66 31.10
C SER A 4 43.95 -2.07 29.67
N SER A 5 42.90 -1.49 29.06
CA SER A 5 41.84 -0.53 29.44
C SER A 5 42.34 0.88 29.78
N ALA A 6 42.04 1.85 28.90
CA ALA A 6 41.68 3.26 29.17
C ALA A 6 41.31 3.94 27.83
N TYR A 7 40.04 4.28 27.58
CA TYR A 7 39.41 5.60 27.82
C TYR A 7 40.16 6.77 27.17
N LEU A 8 39.58 7.30 26.08
CA LEU A 8 39.94 8.59 25.51
C LEU A 8 38.77 9.56 25.64
N SER A 9 39.12 10.70 26.23
CA SER A 9 38.30 11.73 26.83
C SER A 9 37.66 12.66 25.79
N LEU A 10 36.37 12.94 25.99
CA LEU A 10 35.64 14.09 25.46
C LEU A 10 36.02 15.36 26.21
N ARG A 11 36.50 16.38 25.49
CA ARG A 11 36.64 17.80 25.86
C ARG A 11 36.84 18.57 24.53
N ASN A 12 36.25 19.72 24.18
CA ASN A 12 35.58 20.79 24.93
C ASN A 12 34.57 21.52 24.00
N CYS A 13 33.39 21.86 24.52
CA CYS A 13 32.65 23.06 24.11
C CYS A 13 32.95 24.16 25.13
N ALA A 14 33.38 25.33 24.64
CA ALA A 14 33.78 26.46 25.46
C ALA A 14 32.59 27.15 26.15
N HIS A 15 32.84 27.64 27.36
CA HIS A 15 31.95 28.45 28.18
C HIS A 15 31.72 29.85 27.59
N ALA A 16 30.46 30.28 27.56
CA ALA A 16 30.08 31.69 27.58
C ALA A 16 29.51 32.04 28.97
N ALA A 17 29.88 33.22 29.48
CA ALA A 17 29.60 33.70 30.83
C ALA A 17 28.10 34.04 31.06
N PRO A 18 27.62 34.07 32.32
CA PRO A 18 26.21 34.27 32.64
C PRO A 18 25.85 35.77 32.75
N GLY A 19 24.97 36.23 31.86
CA GLY A 19 24.24 37.50 31.99
C GLY A 19 22.81 37.24 32.46
N ALA A 20 22.38 38.01 33.45
CA ALA A 20 21.09 38.02 34.15
C ALA A 20 19.87 37.44 33.40
N ALA A 21 19.28 36.39 33.99
CA ALA A 21 18.04 35.78 33.55
C ALA A 21 16.81 36.59 33.99
N SER A 22 15.95 36.92 33.03
CA SER A 22 14.52 37.19 33.23
C SER A 22 13.80 35.83 33.40
N PRO A 23 12.94 35.63 34.42
CA PRO A 23 12.35 34.33 34.70
C PRO A 23 10.97 34.16 34.01
N THR A 24 10.87 34.29 32.69
CA THR A 24 9.67 33.86 31.93
C THR A 24 9.96 33.71 30.43
N ALA A 25 10.79 32.72 30.06
CA ALA A 25 10.84 32.28 28.67
C ALA A 25 11.06 30.76 28.64
N HIS A 26 9.98 30.00 28.51
CA HIS A 26 10.08 28.64 28.03
C HIS A 26 10.68 28.68 26.61
N PRO A 27 11.71 27.87 26.30
CA PRO A 27 12.16 27.75 24.93
C PRO A 27 10.97 27.30 24.06
N PRO A 28 10.83 27.82 22.84
CA PRO A 28 9.74 27.39 21.98
C PRO A 28 9.89 25.89 21.67
N TRP A 29 8.79 25.15 21.74
CA TRP A 29 8.76 23.69 21.62
C TRP A 29 9.35 23.15 20.31
N TRP A 30 9.46 23.97 19.25
CA TRP A 30 10.11 23.59 18.00
C TRP A 30 11.64 23.47 18.10
N ALA A 31 12.27 24.01 19.15
CA ALA A 31 13.70 23.83 19.42
C ALA A 31 14.02 22.48 20.10
N VAL A 32 13.01 21.69 20.43
CA VAL A 32 13.20 20.30 20.85
C VAL A 32 13.33 19.44 19.61
N VAL A 33 14.55 19.36 19.07
CA VAL A 33 14.96 18.17 18.33
C VAL A 33 14.87 17.04 19.35
N VAL A 34 13.77 16.27 19.31
CA VAL A 34 13.72 14.99 20.01
C VAL A 34 14.68 14.07 19.27
N CYS A 35 15.96 14.20 19.58
CA CYS A 35 16.92 13.12 19.39
C CYS A 35 16.42 11.99 20.28
N GLY A 36 15.52 11.15 19.74
CA GLY A 36 15.27 9.85 20.33
C GLY A 36 16.62 9.17 20.57
N PRO A 37 16.81 8.41 21.66
CA PRO A 37 18.06 7.72 21.89
C PRO A 37 18.42 6.93 20.63
N PRO A 38 19.69 6.91 20.19
CA PRO A 38 20.09 6.08 19.07
C PRO A 38 19.67 4.65 19.39
N PHE A 39 18.73 4.12 18.60
CA PHE A 39 18.25 2.76 18.76
C PHE A 39 19.44 1.82 18.53
N ASP A 40 19.96 1.25 19.60
CA ASP A 40 21.10 0.34 19.55
C ASP A 40 20.67 -1.00 18.93
N GLN A 41 20.73 -1.06 17.59
CA GLN A 41 20.45 -2.27 16.81
C GLN A 41 21.37 -3.45 17.20
N ARG A 42 22.51 -3.19 17.86
CA ARG A 42 23.49 -4.24 18.20
C ARG A 42 23.04 -5.14 19.35
N ARG A 43 22.15 -4.68 20.23
CA ARG A 43 21.62 -5.49 21.36
C ARG A 43 20.72 -6.65 20.95
N TYR A 44 20.42 -6.76 19.66
CA TYR A 44 19.54 -7.79 19.14
C TYR A 44 20.09 -8.43 17.86
N ALA A 45 21.41 -8.37 17.68
CA ALA A 45 22.12 -9.14 16.67
C ALA A 45 21.92 -10.64 16.97
N GLY A 46 20.94 -11.22 16.27
CA GLY A 46 20.36 -12.56 16.53
C GLY A 46 18.84 -12.61 16.28
N ARG A 47 18.22 -11.46 15.96
CA ARG A 47 16.77 -11.24 15.78
C ARG A 47 16.14 -12.10 14.70
N TYR A 48 15.08 -12.79 15.08
CA TYR A 48 14.01 -13.22 14.17
C TYR A 48 13.57 -12.03 13.34
N ARG A 49 13.88 -12.04 12.04
CA ARG A 49 13.23 -11.13 11.10
C ARG A 49 11.76 -11.53 11.02
N VAL A 50 10.90 -10.54 10.83
CA VAL A 50 9.48 -10.74 10.57
C VAL A 50 9.08 -9.81 9.43
N LEU A 51 8.41 -10.34 8.41
CA LEU A 51 7.77 -9.53 7.39
C LEU A 51 6.31 -9.31 7.77
N LEU A 52 5.86 -8.06 7.66
CA LEU A 52 4.48 -7.67 7.93
C LEU A 52 3.82 -7.24 6.63
N ALA A 53 2.73 -7.91 6.26
CA ALA A 53 1.91 -7.54 5.12
C ALA A 53 0.67 -6.77 5.61
N TYR A 54 0.50 -5.55 5.14
CA TYR A 54 -0.65 -4.70 5.42
C TYR A 54 -1.52 -4.63 4.18
N LEU A 55 -2.79 -5.02 4.28
CA LEU A 55 -3.72 -5.08 3.15
C LEU A 55 -4.92 -4.18 3.37
N ASP A 56 -5.36 -3.54 2.29
CA ASP A 56 -6.61 -2.82 2.20
C ASP A 56 -7.30 -3.14 0.86
N GLU A 57 -8.51 -2.62 0.68
CA GLU A 57 -9.39 -2.89 -0.44
C GLU A 57 -9.81 -1.61 -1.17
N SER A 58 -10.11 -1.73 -2.47
CA SER A 58 -10.79 -0.68 -3.21
C SER A 58 -11.77 -1.27 -4.20
N GLY A 59 -12.94 -0.62 -4.34
CA GLY A 59 -14.08 -1.17 -5.06
C GLY A 59 -14.90 -2.12 -4.17
N ASP A 60 -15.62 -3.06 -4.79
CA ASP A 60 -16.46 -4.00 -4.06
C ASP A 60 -16.65 -5.33 -4.81
N GLU A 61 -17.19 -6.32 -4.11
CA GLU A 61 -17.55 -7.63 -4.66
C GLU A 61 -18.86 -7.66 -5.48
N GLN A 62 -19.59 -6.54 -5.59
CA GLN A 62 -20.91 -6.51 -6.22
C GLN A 62 -20.83 -6.62 -7.75
N PRO A 63 -21.86 -7.17 -8.42
CA PRO A 63 -21.92 -7.20 -9.88
C PRO A 63 -21.95 -5.78 -10.48
N LEU A 64 -21.48 -5.64 -11.72
CA LEU A 64 -21.70 -4.43 -12.52
C LEU A 64 -23.16 -4.37 -12.98
N ARG A 65 -23.95 -3.50 -12.36
CA ARG A 65 -25.38 -3.28 -12.68
C ARG A 65 -25.63 -1.88 -13.22
N THR A 66 -24.91 -0.89 -12.71
CA THR A 66 -25.04 0.51 -13.10
C THR A 66 -23.69 1.11 -13.49
N PRO A 67 -23.67 2.25 -14.20
CA PRO A 67 -22.44 2.99 -14.50
C PRO A 67 -21.65 3.44 -13.27
N GLU A 68 -22.28 3.49 -12.09
CA GLU A 68 -21.69 3.89 -10.82
C GLU A 68 -20.98 2.75 -10.09
N ASP A 69 -21.26 1.50 -10.45
CA ASP A 69 -20.62 0.33 -9.82
C ASP A 69 -19.13 0.29 -10.16
N PRO A 70 -18.24 0.06 -9.18
CA PRO A 70 -16.81 -0.03 -9.44
C PRO A 70 -16.52 -1.26 -10.30
N PRO A 71 -15.83 -1.14 -11.45
CA PRO A 71 -15.57 -2.26 -12.35
C PRO A 71 -14.41 -3.16 -11.90
N VAL A 72 -13.73 -2.75 -10.83
CA VAL A 72 -12.57 -3.45 -10.28
C VAL A 72 -12.80 -3.69 -8.79
N LEU A 73 -12.35 -4.85 -8.31
CA LEU A 73 -12.08 -5.10 -6.89
C LEU A 73 -10.57 -5.26 -6.71
N VAL A 74 -9.95 -4.41 -5.90
CA VAL A 74 -8.54 -4.50 -5.50
C VAL A 74 -8.49 -4.95 -4.05
N ILE A 75 -7.65 -5.95 -3.76
CA ILE A 75 -7.24 -6.32 -2.41
C ILE A 75 -5.72 -6.33 -2.43
N ALA A 76 -5.10 -5.28 -1.92
CA ALA A 76 -3.68 -5.05 -2.07
C ALA A 76 -3.10 -4.23 -0.92
N GLY A 77 -1.78 -4.21 -0.83
CA GLY A 77 -1.10 -3.30 0.07
C GLY A 77 0.39 -3.55 0.05
N VAL A 78 1.02 -3.46 1.21
CA VAL A 78 2.49 -3.40 1.31
C VAL A 78 3.04 -4.45 2.27
N VAL A 79 4.20 -5.02 1.91
CA VAL A 79 5.01 -5.90 2.74
C VAL A 79 6.24 -5.12 3.19
N VAL A 80 6.50 -5.12 4.49
CA VAL A 80 7.62 -4.39 5.10
C VAL A 80 8.33 -5.27 6.12
N ASP A 81 9.65 -5.13 6.21
CA ASP A 81 10.42 -5.73 7.31
C ASP A 81 10.09 -4.99 8.62
N HIS A 82 9.80 -5.73 9.69
CA HIS A 82 9.49 -5.16 11.00
C HIS A 82 10.54 -4.15 11.49
N GLU A 83 11.82 -4.30 11.12
CA GLU A 83 12.89 -3.36 11.50
C GLU A 83 12.71 -1.97 10.87
N ARG A 84 11.92 -1.87 9.80
CA ARG A 84 11.69 -0.64 9.01
C ARG A 84 10.35 0.02 9.29
N VAL A 85 9.42 -0.69 9.93
CA VAL A 85 8.06 -0.22 10.25
C VAL A 85 8.08 1.14 10.94
N MET A 86 8.92 1.30 11.96
CA MET A 86 8.97 2.55 12.73
C MET A 86 9.41 3.73 11.84
N ASN A 87 10.43 3.54 11.00
CA ASN A 87 10.92 4.59 10.12
C ASN A 87 9.88 4.94 9.04
N LEU A 88 9.27 3.91 8.44
CA LEU A 88 8.19 4.08 7.46
C LEU A 88 7.03 4.91 8.03
N VAL A 89 6.59 4.59 9.26
CA VAL A 89 5.54 5.34 9.96
C VAL A 89 5.95 6.80 10.16
N TRP A 90 7.13 7.05 10.74
CA TRP A 90 7.57 8.42 11.02
C TRP A 90 7.68 9.25 9.75
N GLN A 91 8.30 8.72 8.69
CA GLN A 91 8.44 9.44 7.42
C GLN A 91 7.08 9.70 6.77
N PHE A 92 6.15 8.75 6.81
CA PHE A 92 4.80 8.96 6.28
C PHE A 92 4.03 10.03 7.07
N LEU A 93 4.17 10.06 8.40
CA LEU A 93 3.60 11.13 9.23
C LEU A 93 4.15 12.51 8.85
N GLN A 94 5.44 12.61 8.49
CA GLN A 94 6.02 13.86 7.98
C GLN A 94 5.47 14.22 6.59
N LEU A 95 5.21 13.25 5.72
CA LEU A 95 4.53 13.48 4.44
C LEU A 95 3.12 14.05 4.67
N LYS A 96 2.36 13.50 5.62
CA LYS A 96 1.02 14.02 5.97
C LYS A 96 1.09 15.50 6.37
N LYS A 97 2.03 15.87 7.25
CA LYS A 97 2.25 17.27 7.63
C LYS A 97 2.58 18.16 6.43
N ARG A 98 3.48 17.70 5.55
CA ARG A 98 3.91 18.47 4.37
C ARG A 98 2.77 18.79 3.41
N TYR A 99 1.85 17.86 3.19
CA TYR A 99 0.80 17.99 2.17
C TYR A 99 -0.57 18.42 2.72
N SER A 100 -0.70 18.52 4.05
CA SER A 100 -1.93 18.96 4.73
C SER A 100 -1.67 20.21 5.56
N PRO A 101 -2.02 21.41 5.05
CA PRO A 101 -1.80 22.67 5.78
C PRO A 101 -2.50 22.71 7.14
N SER A 102 -3.61 22.00 7.31
CA SER A 102 -4.32 21.88 8.59
C SER A 102 -3.50 21.21 9.69
N LEU A 103 -2.48 20.41 9.33
CA LEU A 103 -1.61 19.67 10.26
C LEU A 103 -0.30 20.41 10.58
N LEU A 104 -0.10 21.62 10.04
CA LEU A 104 1.08 22.45 10.30
C LEU A 104 0.90 23.38 11.50
N LYS A 105 -0.25 23.35 12.17
CA LYS A 105 -0.50 24.18 13.35
C LYS A 105 0.31 23.67 14.54
N ASP A 106 0.78 24.60 15.36
CA ASP A 106 1.68 24.36 16.50
C ASP A 106 1.07 23.48 17.60
N ASP A 107 -0.25 23.33 17.61
CA ASP A 107 -1.04 22.59 18.60
C ASP A 107 -1.35 21.13 18.20
N VAL A 108 -0.94 20.69 17.01
CA VAL A 108 -1.28 19.35 16.49
C VAL A 108 -0.48 18.27 17.22
N GLN A 109 -1.18 17.40 17.97
CA GLN A 109 -0.56 16.29 18.69
C GLN A 109 -0.27 15.10 17.75
N LEU A 110 0.62 14.20 18.19
CA LEU A 110 0.93 12.97 17.44
C LEU A 110 -0.31 12.10 17.22
N SER A 111 -1.19 12.00 18.22
CA SER A 111 -2.47 11.28 18.13
C SER A 111 -3.36 11.83 17.04
N ASP A 112 -3.43 13.16 16.90
CA ASP A 112 -4.22 13.82 15.85
C ASP A 112 -3.64 13.54 14.47
N LEU A 113 -2.30 13.56 14.37
CA LEU A 113 -1.62 13.24 13.13
C LEU A 113 -1.80 11.77 12.71
N ILE A 114 -1.85 10.83 13.65
CA ILE A 114 -2.14 9.42 13.37
C ILE A 114 -3.59 9.29 12.87
N ARG A 115 -4.55 9.87 13.62
CA ARG A 115 -5.99 9.82 13.31
C ARG A 115 -6.36 10.53 12.00
N PHE A 116 -5.63 11.58 11.62
CA PHE A 116 -5.90 12.30 10.39
C PHE A 116 -5.65 11.40 9.18
N GLU A 117 -6.68 10.83 8.59
CA GLU A 117 -6.49 9.87 7.50
C GLU A 117 -6.43 10.55 6.13
N VAL A 118 -5.43 10.19 5.31
CA VAL A 118 -5.39 10.58 3.90
C VAL A 118 -5.99 9.45 3.08
N LYS A 119 -7.27 9.58 2.71
CA LYS A 119 -7.98 8.57 1.93
C LYS A 119 -7.48 8.52 0.49
N GLY A 120 -7.10 7.33 0.03
CA GLY A 120 -6.67 7.09 -1.34
C GLY A 120 -7.76 7.40 -2.36
N SER A 121 -9.03 7.20 -2.01
CA SER A 121 -10.17 7.56 -2.86
C SER A 121 -10.27 9.08 -3.09
N ASP A 122 -9.86 9.91 -2.14
CA ASP A 122 -9.85 11.37 -2.30
C ASP A 122 -8.64 11.84 -3.12
N LEU A 123 -7.47 11.22 -2.95
CA LEU A 123 -6.33 11.42 -3.85
C LEU A 123 -6.69 11.08 -5.30
N ARG A 124 -7.40 9.96 -5.50
CA ARG A 124 -7.92 9.55 -6.81
C ARG A 124 -8.87 10.62 -7.38
N LYS A 125 -9.80 11.15 -6.59
CA LYS A 125 -10.67 12.27 -7.03
C LYS A 125 -9.86 13.51 -7.38
N ASP A 126 -8.81 13.83 -6.64
CA ASP A 126 -7.97 14.99 -6.89
C ASP A 126 -7.12 14.86 -8.16
N VAL A 127 -6.68 13.64 -8.51
CA VAL A 127 -5.96 13.37 -9.77
C VAL A 127 -6.81 13.80 -10.97
N ARG A 128 -8.11 13.52 -10.95
CA ARG A 128 -9.07 13.94 -11.99
C ARG A 128 -9.65 15.34 -11.80
N SER A 129 -9.15 16.12 -10.84
CA SER A 129 -9.69 17.46 -10.57
C SER A 129 -9.35 18.42 -11.70
N ALA A 130 -10.32 19.24 -12.10
CA ALA A 130 -10.08 20.37 -13.02
C ALA A 130 -9.10 21.40 -12.44
N THR A 131 -8.93 21.43 -11.11
CA THR A 131 -8.01 22.36 -10.45
C THR A 131 -6.58 21.84 -10.52
N ARG A 132 -5.72 22.49 -11.32
CA ARG A 132 -4.29 22.16 -11.44
C ARG A 132 -3.57 22.02 -10.09
N ARG A 133 -3.94 22.83 -9.09
CA ARG A 133 -3.38 22.77 -7.74
C ARG A 133 -3.66 21.43 -7.05
N ASN A 134 -4.90 20.94 -7.10
CA ASN A 134 -5.30 19.68 -6.46
C ASN A 134 -4.62 18.51 -7.15
N ARG A 135 -4.65 18.47 -8.49
CA ARG A 135 -3.96 17.44 -9.28
C ARG A 135 -2.46 17.40 -8.97
N ARG A 136 -1.77 18.55 -8.95
CA ARG A 136 -0.34 18.63 -8.61
C ARG A 136 -0.06 18.17 -7.18
N ARG A 137 -0.93 18.54 -6.22
CA ARG A 137 -0.80 18.10 -4.82
C ARG A 137 -0.93 16.58 -4.72
N ALA A 138 -1.97 15.99 -5.31
CA ALA A 138 -2.22 14.55 -5.26
C ALA A 138 -1.08 13.77 -5.92
N LEU A 139 -0.67 14.15 -7.14
CA LEU A 139 0.46 13.51 -7.81
C LEU A 139 1.75 13.66 -7.00
N GLY A 140 2.04 14.86 -6.48
CA GLY A 140 3.21 15.09 -5.65
C GLY A 140 3.21 14.29 -4.34
N PHE A 141 2.03 14.04 -3.75
CA PHE A 141 1.91 13.18 -2.57
C PHE A 141 2.16 11.71 -2.94
N LEU A 142 1.57 11.22 -4.03
CA LEU A 142 1.78 9.87 -4.54
C LEU A 142 3.24 9.60 -4.91
N ASP A 143 3.92 10.57 -5.54
CA ASP A 143 5.36 10.51 -5.81
C ASP A 143 6.17 10.29 -4.52
N ALA A 144 5.83 11.04 -3.47
CA ALA A 144 6.52 10.96 -2.19
C ALA A 144 6.25 9.64 -1.45
N VAL A 145 5.02 9.12 -1.53
CA VAL A 145 4.67 7.81 -0.96
C VAL A 145 5.43 6.69 -1.68
N LEU A 146 5.47 6.67 -3.01
CA LEU A 146 6.21 5.64 -3.74
C LEU A 146 7.71 5.69 -3.47
N LYS A 147 8.28 6.90 -3.42
CA LYS A 147 9.68 7.08 -3.02
C LYS A 147 9.94 6.55 -1.62
N LEU A 148 9.03 6.82 -0.68
CA LEU A 148 9.13 6.29 0.69
C LEU A 148 9.09 4.76 0.71
N LEU A 149 8.23 4.12 -0.09
CA LEU A 149 8.19 2.66 -0.21
C LEU A 149 9.51 2.10 -0.76
N GLU A 150 10.09 2.76 -1.78
CA GLU A 150 11.40 2.39 -2.34
C GLU A 150 12.52 2.50 -1.30
N GLU A 151 12.61 3.63 -0.58
CA GLU A 151 13.63 3.89 0.45
C GLU A 151 13.53 2.89 1.63
N GLU A 152 12.30 2.52 2.00
CA GLU A 152 12.02 1.52 3.03
C GLU A 152 11.98 0.08 2.53
N ARG A 153 12.34 -0.16 1.25
CA ARG A 153 12.34 -1.50 0.63
C ARG A 153 11.02 -2.24 0.86
N ALA A 154 9.92 -1.50 0.92
CA ALA A 154 8.60 -2.06 1.02
C ALA A 154 8.19 -2.61 -0.34
N LEU A 155 7.55 -3.77 -0.35
CA LEU A 155 7.07 -4.41 -1.58
C LEU A 155 5.55 -4.32 -1.65
N ILE A 156 4.98 -4.35 -2.85
CA ILE A 156 3.54 -4.43 -3.05
C ILE A 156 3.09 -5.89 -3.20
N ILE A 157 1.90 -6.20 -2.69
CA ILE A 157 1.29 -7.52 -2.80
C ILE A 157 -0.23 -7.37 -2.97
N GLY A 158 -0.87 -8.26 -3.71
CA GLY A 158 -2.33 -8.25 -3.81
C GLY A 158 -2.94 -9.07 -4.95
N GLU A 159 -4.26 -9.04 -5.01
CA GLU A 159 -5.03 -9.47 -6.18
C GLU A 159 -5.97 -8.36 -6.65
N VAL A 160 -6.06 -8.21 -7.98
CA VAL A 160 -6.95 -7.28 -8.68
C VAL A 160 -7.92 -8.11 -9.50
N TYR A 161 -9.20 -7.88 -9.34
CA TYR A 161 -10.26 -8.56 -10.08
C TYR A 161 -10.97 -7.56 -10.97
N ILE A 162 -10.86 -7.73 -12.28
CA ILE A 162 -11.66 -6.98 -13.25
C ILE A 162 -12.99 -7.71 -13.38
N LYS A 163 -14.09 -7.00 -13.11
CA LYS A 163 -15.43 -7.59 -13.17
C LYS A 163 -15.83 -7.77 -14.65
N GLY A 164 -16.23 -8.99 -14.98
CA GLY A 164 -16.82 -9.33 -16.27
C GLY A 164 -18.33 -9.49 -16.16
N GLU A 165 -18.94 -10.09 -17.18
CA GLU A 165 -20.38 -10.37 -17.22
C GLU A 165 -20.85 -11.23 -16.04
N LYS A 166 -20.03 -12.24 -15.66
CA LYS A 166 -20.33 -13.12 -14.54
C LYS A 166 -19.96 -12.44 -13.22
N PRO A 167 -20.90 -12.33 -12.26
CA PRO A 167 -20.62 -11.82 -10.93
C PRO A 167 -19.41 -12.50 -10.28
N LEU A 168 -18.69 -11.74 -9.45
CA LEU A 168 -17.70 -12.33 -8.58
C LEU A 168 -18.37 -13.30 -7.62
N SER A 169 -17.65 -14.37 -7.24
CA SER A 169 -18.15 -15.30 -6.24
C SER A 169 -18.33 -14.57 -4.91
N ARG A 170 -19.35 -14.95 -4.11
CA ARG A 170 -19.47 -14.49 -2.72
C ARG A 170 -18.22 -14.76 -1.87
N TRP A 171 -17.39 -15.71 -2.30
CA TRP A 171 -16.14 -16.09 -1.65
C TRP A 171 -14.90 -15.44 -2.26
N VAL A 172 -15.05 -14.49 -3.20
CA VAL A 172 -13.92 -13.88 -3.91
C VAL A 172 -12.91 -13.27 -2.95
N TYR A 173 -13.39 -12.57 -1.91
CA TYR A 173 -12.53 -11.88 -0.95
C TYR A 173 -11.72 -12.88 -0.09
N PRO A 174 -12.32 -13.86 0.61
CA PRO A 174 -11.55 -14.90 1.30
C PRO A 174 -10.61 -15.68 0.38
N GLN A 175 -11.02 -15.95 -0.87
CA GLN A 175 -10.17 -16.62 -1.85
C GLN A 175 -8.94 -15.78 -2.22
N ALA A 176 -9.13 -14.48 -2.43
CA ALA A 176 -8.04 -13.56 -2.73
C ALA A 176 -7.05 -13.51 -1.56
N VAL A 177 -7.53 -13.32 -0.33
CA VAL A 177 -6.69 -13.30 0.88
C VAL A 177 -5.89 -14.61 1.02
N ALA A 178 -6.50 -15.77 0.77
CA ALA A 178 -5.80 -17.04 0.83
C ALA A 178 -4.69 -17.17 -0.23
N LYS A 179 -4.90 -16.65 -1.45
CA LYS A 179 -3.87 -16.64 -2.49
C LYS A 179 -2.78 -15.61 -2.23
N ILE A 180 -3.13 -14.44 -1.69
CA ILE A 180 -2.16 -13.44 -1.23
C ILE A 180 -1.27 -14.06 -0.16
N ALA A 181 -1.83 -14.78 0.80
CA ALA A 181 -1.06 -15.49 1.82
C ALA A 181 -0.12 -16.55 1.21
N ALA A 182 -0.57 -17.32 0.20
CA ALA A 182 0.28 -18.27 -0.51
C ALA A 182 1.41 -17.58 -1.30
N GLY A 183 1.15 -16.43 -1.92
CA GLY A 183 2.18 -15.62 -2.57
C GLY A 183 3.17 -15.01 -1.58
N PHE A 184 2.68 -14.57 -0.42
CA PHE A 184 3.50 -14.04 0.66
C PHE A 184 4.39 -15.13 1.27
N GLU A 185 3.88 -16.35 1.42
CA GLU A 185 4.65 -17.51 1.85
C GLU A 185 5.90 -17.75 0.98
N HIS A 186 5.81 -17.59 -0.35
CA HIS A 186 7.00 -17.68 -1.21
C HIS A 186 8.06 -16.63 -0.88
N GLN A 187 7.64 -15.45 -0.43
CA GLN A 187 8.55 -14.39 0.01
C GLN A 187 9.16 -14.72 1.38
N LEU A 188 8.33 -15.21 2.31
CA LEU A 188 8.76 -15.62 3.65
C LEU A 188 9.78 -16.76 3.60
N GLN A 189 9.49 -17.79 2.80
CA GLN A 189 10.38 -18.92 2.57
C GLN A 189 11.71 -18.47 1.97
N ALA A 190 11.69 -17.62 0.94
CA ALA A 190 12.92 -17.14 0.31
C ALA A 190 13.76 -16.25 1.24
N ALA A 191 13.12 -15.53 2.15
CA ALA A 191 13.79 -14.72 3.16
C ALA A 191 14.18 -15.53 4.42
N GLY A 192 13.76 -16.80 4.53
CA GLY A 192 14.01 -17.64 5.71
C GLY A 192 13.43 -17.05 6.99
N THR A 193 12.23 -16.45 6.89
CA THR A 193 11.67 -15.58 7.94
C THR A 193 10.20 -15.91 8.21
N GLN A 194 9.70 -15.49 9.37
CA GLN A 194 8.27 -15.58 9.69
C GLN A 194 7.52 -14.32 9.24
N GLY A 195 6.20 -14.39 9.16
CA GLY A 195 5.39 -13.25 8.77
C GLY A 195 3.98 -13.22 9.34
N LEU A 196 3.35 -12.04 9.23
CA LEU A 196 1.99 -11.77 9.64
C LEU A 196 1.27 -10.91 8.60
N ILE A 197 -0.02 -11.17 8.40
CA ILE A 197 -0.91 -10.35 7.57
C ILE A 197 -1.85 -9.57 8.48
N ILE A 198 -1.87 -8.25 8.32
CA ILE A 198 -2.80 -7.32 8.97
C ILE A 198 -3.68 -6.70 7.88
N MET A 199 -4.99 -6.80 8.01
CA MET A 199 -5.96 -6.26 7.05
C MET A 199 -6.73 -5.08 7.66
N ASP A 200 -7.17 -4.13 6.85
CA ASP A 200 -8.12 -3.12 7.34
C ASP A 200 -9.44 -3.79 7.73
N ALA A 201 -9.99 -3.35 8.86
CA ALA A 201 -11.14 -3.99 9.46
C ALA A 201 -12.42 -3.57 8.75
N ARG A 202 -13.14 -4.57 8.21
CA ARG A 202 -14.53 -4.42 7.77
C ARG A 202 -15.48 -4.79 8.92
N THR A 203 -16.72 -5.16 8.59
CA THR A 203 -17.64 -5.74 9.57
C THR A 203 -17.22 -7.17 9.96
N LYS A 204 -17.59 -7.62 11.17
CA LYS A 204 -17.32 -9.00 11.64
C LYS A 204 -17.74 -10.07 10.62
N VAL A 205 -18.91 -9.89 9.99
CA VAL A 205 -19.47 -10.81 8.97
C VAL A 205 -18.59 -10.88 7.72
N LYS A 206 -17.97 -9.77 7.31
CA LYS A 206 -17.07 -9.70 6.16
C LYS A 206 -15.66 -10.21 6.49
N ASN A 207 -15.22 -10.02 7.73
CA ASN A 207 -13.88 -10.39 8.20
C ASN A 207 -13.73 -11.89 8.47
N THR A 208 -14.71 -12.49 9.16
CA THR A 208 -14.66 -13.88 9.65
C THR A 208 -14.36 -14.90 8.55
N PRO A 209 -14.98 -14.84 7.35
CA PRO A 209 -14.71 -15.80 6.28
C PRO A 209 -13.25 -15.87 5.84
N SER A 210 -12.53 -14.74 5.82
CA SER A 210 -11.12 -14.66 5.39
C SER A 210 -10.21 -15.38 6.38
N VAL A 211 -10.42 -15.14 7.69
CA VAL A 211 -9.70 -15.81 8.76
C VAL A 211 -10.01 -17.29 8.77
N HIS A 212 -11.30 -17.65 8.77
CA HIS A 212 -11.73 -19.04 8.84
C HIS A 212 -11.14 -19.86 7.69
N ARG A 213 -11.19 -19.35 6.46
CA ARG A 213 -10.62 -20.04 5.30
C ARG A 213 -9.14 -20.33 5.47
N LEU A 214 -8.34 -19.36 5.91
CA LEU A 214 -6.91 -19.57 6.12
C LEU A 214 -6.62 -20.48 7.32
N THR A 215 -7.33 -20.32 8.44
CA THR A 215 -7.21 -21.22 9.60
C THR A 215 -7.50 -22.66 9.20
N THR A 216 -8.63 -22.95 8.55
CA THR A 216 -8.95 -24.31 8.10
C THR A 216 -7.90 -24.85 7.13
N THR A 217 -7.34 -24.00 6.27
CA THR A 217 -6.28 -24.39 5.32
C THR A 217 -4.98 -24.75 6.04
N ARG A 218 -4.58 -24.00 7.08
CA ARG A 218 -3.37 -24.24 7.88
C ARG A 218 -3.43 -25.55 8.67
N PHE A 219 -4.61 -25.90 9.19
CA PHE A 219 -4.81 -27.06 10.07
C PHE A 219 -5.44 -28.28 9.39
N LYS A 220 -5.52 -28.30 8.05
CA LYS A 220 -6.03 -29.46 7.30
C LYS A 220 -5.01 -30.61 7.35
N SER A 221 -5.48 -31.86 7.33
CA SER A 221 -4.66 -33.09 7.38
C SER A 221 -3.62 -33.25 6.25
N GLY A 222 -3.56 -32.34 5.27
CA GLY A 222 -2.56 -32.31 4.19
C GLY A 222 -1.34 -31.42 4.48
N GLY A 223 -1.22 -30.88 5.69
CA GLY A 223 -0.15 -29.96 6.09
C GLY A 223 -0.54 -28.49 5.95
N ASN A 224 0.31 -27.62 6.50
CA ASN A 224 0.13 -26.17 6.42
C ASN A 224 0.81 -25.64 5.14
N PRO A 225 0.06 -25.13 4.14
CA PRO A 225 0.66 -24.58 2.91
C PRO A 225 1.25 -23.18 3.09
N VAL A 226 1.11 -22.57 4.27
CA VAL A 226 1.70 -21.28 4.66
C VAL A 226 2.43 -21.42 6.01
N PRO A 227 3.47 -22.28 6.10
CA PRO A 227 4.14 -22.62 7.36
C PRO A 227 4.86 -21.46 8.03
N HIS A 228 5.25 -20.41 7.29
CA HIS A 228 5.93 -19.24 7.85
C HIS A 228 4.97 -18.13 8.29
N LEU A 229 3.66 -18.31 8.07
CA LEU A 229 2.65 -17.41 8.61
C LEU A 229 2.38 -17.77 10.08
N VAL A 230 2.70 -16.85 10.99
CA VAL A 230 2.62 -17.11 12.44
C VAL A 230 1.18 -17.27 12.91
N GLU A 231 0.24 -16.53 12.31
CA GLU A 231 -1.17 -16.55 12.64
C GLU A 231 -2.01 -16.27 11.38
N SER A 232 -3.28 -16.71 11.38
CA SER A 232 -4.26 -16.29 10.40
C SER A 232 -4.39 -14.74 10.42
N PRO A 233 -4.80 -14.11 9.30
CA PRO A 233 -4.80 -12.65 9.21
C PRO A 233 -5.54 -11.98 10.36
N THR A 234 -4.93 -10.93 10.90
CA THR A 234 -5.55 -10.08 11.92
C THR A 234 -6.11 -8.82 11.28
N PHE A 235 -6.90 -8.07 12.04
CA PHE A 235 -7.52 -6.83 11.57
C PHE A 235 -7.06 -5.65 12.41
N GLY A 236 -6.74 -4.55 11.75
CA GLY A 236 -6.49 -3.25 12.37
C GLY A 236 -7.45 -2.20 11.81
N HIS A 237 -7.53 -1.05 12.46
CA HIS A 237 -8.27 0.09 11.94
C HIS A 237 -7.29 1.13 11.39
N SER A 238 -7.53 1.60 10.18
CA SER A 238 -6.70 2.62 9.50
C SER A 238 -6.54 3.93 10.28
N ASP A 239 -7.47 4.29 11.17
CA ASP A 239 -7.36 5.46 12.06
C ASP A 239 -6.32 5.31 13.21
N ALA A 240 -5.86 4.08 13.45
CA ALA A 240 -4.82 3.74 14.43
C ALA A 240 -3.56 3.11 13.80
N HIS A 241 -3.70 2.49 12.63
CA HIS A 241 -2.63 1.78 11.93
C HIS A 241 -2.15 2.58 10.71
N VAL A 242 -1.08 3.36 10.90
CA VAL A 242 -0.54 4.25 9.87
C VAL A 242 -0.16 3.52 8.56
N ILE A 243 0.35 2.29 8.64
CA ILE A 243 0.69 1.52 7.41
C ILE A 243 -0.56 1.03 6.68
N LEU A 244 -1.69 0.81 7.36
CA LEU A 244 -2.96 0.53 6.67
C LEU A 244 -3.42 1.75 5.85
N GLN A 245 -3.15 2.98 6.30
CA GLN A 245 -3.40 4.17 5.47
C GLN A 245 -2.52 4.18 4.19
N ILE A 246 -1.28 3.68 4.28
CA ILE A 246 -0.41 3.51 3.11
C ILE A 246 -0.98 2.42 2.18
N ALA A 247 -1.49 1.33 2.74
CA ALA A 247 -2.17 0.28 1.97
C ALA A 247 -3.41 0.81 1.23
N ASP A 248 -4.25 1.65 1.86
CA ASP A 248 -5.36 2.35 1.19
C ASP A 248 -4.87 3.18 0.01
N ILE A 249 -3.81 3.98 0.20
CA ILE A 249 -3.26 4.81 -0.89
C ILE A 249 -2.81 3.92 -2.06
N VAL A 250 -2.11 2.82 -1.78
CA VAL A 250 -1.65 1.88 -2.82
C VAL A 250 -2.83 1.23 -3.53
N ALA A 251 -3.82 0.71 -2.79
CA ALA A 251 -4.98 0.04 -3.36
C ALA A 251 -5.91 1.01 -4.11
N SER A 252 -6.31 2.11 -3.46
CA SER A 252 -7.34 3.03 -3.91
C SER A 252 -6.84 4.14 -4.83
N ALA A 253 -5.66 4.71 -4.59
CA ALA A 253 -5.17 5.86 -5.36
C ALA A 253 -4.26 5.46 -6.54
N LEU A 254 -3.65 4.27 -6.49
CA LEU A 254 -2.75 3.78 -7.53
C LEU A 254 -3.34 2.60 -8.29
N ILE A 255 -3.47 1.43 -7.64
CA ILE A 255 -3.80 0.18 -8.33
C ILE A 255 -5.21 0.23 -8.94
N PHE A 256 -6.22 0.68 -8.20
CA PHE A 256 -7.60 0.75 -8.68
C PHE A 256 -7.75 1.59 -9.97
N PRO A 257 -7.36 2.89 -10.00
CA PRO A 257 -7.51 3.70 -11.21
C PRO A 257 -6.63 3.22 -12.37
N MET A 258 -5.44 2.69 -12.09
CA MET A 258 -4.60 2.06 -13.11
C MET A 258 -5.30 0.84 -13.72
N ALA A 259 -5.94 0.02 -12.90
CA ALA A 259 -6.69 -1.15 -13.37
C ALA A 259 -7.92 -0.75 -14.21
N CYS A 260 -8.65 0.30 -13.81
CA CYS A 260 -9.75 0.83 -14.61
C CYS A 260 -9.31 1.19 -16.03
N VAL A 261 -8.23 1.97 -16.18
CA VAL A 261 -7.72 2.38 -17.51
C VAL A 261 -7.02 1.22 -18.25
N GLY A 262 -6.42 0.28 -17.51
CA GLY A 262 -5.73 -0.88 -18.08
C GLY A 262 -6.67 -1.89 -18.71
N TYR A 263 -7.81 -2.12 -18.06
CA TYR A 263 -8.61 -3.32 -18.33
C TYR A 263 -10.06 -3.03 -18.68
N CYS A 264 -10.59 -1.86 -18.32
CA CYS A 264 -12.03 -1.61 -18.40
C CYS A 264 -12.46 -0.75 -19.59
N ASN A 265 -11.61 -0.50 -20.60
CA ASN A 265 -11.90 0.44 -21.70
C ASN A 265 -13.18 0.15 -22.50
N THR A 266 -13.74 -1.06 -22.41
CA THR A 266 -15.04 -1.42 -23.01
C THR A 266 -16.26 -0.89 -22.24
N LEU A 267 -16.09 -0.42 -21.00
CA LEU A 267 -17.17 0.09 -20.13
C LEU A 267 -17.38 1.61 -20.28
N ILE A 268 -17.59 2.06 -21.52
CA ILE A 268 -17.56 3.47 -21.96
C ILE A 268 -18.44 4.48 -21.18
N ARG A 269 -19.42 4.03 -20.39
CA ARG A 269 -20.30 4.91 -19.59
C ARG A 269 -19.98 4.91 -18.10
N ASN A 270 -19.06 4.06 -17.64
CA ASN A 270 -18.81 3.87 -16.22
C ASN A 270 -18.00 5.01 -15.60
N VAL A 271 -18.46 5.54 -14.47
CA VAL A 271 -17.94 6.78 -13.84
C VAL A 271 -16.53 6.63 -13.26
N HIS A 272 -16.06 5.40 -13.11
CA HIS A 272 -14.72 5.09 -12.60
C HIS A 272 -13.66 5.06 -13.70
N LEU A 273 -14.07 5.13 -14.97
CA LEU A 273 -13.17 5.31 -16.10
C LEU A 273 -12.96 6.79 -16.33
N ASN A 274 -11.70 7.20 -16.35
CA ASN A 274 -11.34 8.58 -16.65
C ASN A 274 -9.93 8.60 -17.24
N ASP A 275 -9.78 9.29 -18.37
CA ASP A 275 -8.49 9.36 -19.09
C ASP A 275 -7.40 10.04 -18.26
N GLU A 276 -7.76 10.90 -17.31
CA GLU A 276 -6.80 11.52 -16.39
C GLU A 276 -6.09 10.49 -15.51
N TYR A 277 -6.64 9.27 -15.35
CA TYR A 277 -5.95 8.19 -14.65
C TYR A 277 -4.86 7.52 -15.48
N ALA A 278 -4.81 7.72 -16.81
CA ALA A 278 -3.73 7.21 -17.65
C ALA A 278 -2.36 7.72 -17.18
N VAL A 279 -2.30 8.94 -16.65
CA VAL A 279 -1.07 9.53 -16.07
C VAL A 279 -0.49 8.66 -14.96
N LEU A 280 -1.33 7.95 -14.19
CA LEU A 280 -0.87 7.10 -13.09
C LEU A 280 -0.13 5.87 -13.63
N ARG A 281 -0.61 5.27 -14.72
CA ARG A 281 0.09 4.14 -15.37
C ARG A 281 1.43 4.59 -15.93
N THR A 282 1.46 5.67 -16.71
CA THR A 282 2.70 6.18 -17.31
C THR A 282 3.71 6.64 -16.26
N ARG A 283 3.25 7.27 -15.18
CA ARG A 283 4.14 7.82 -14.15
C ARG A 283 4.61 6.77 -13.13
N TYR A 284 3.75 5.82 -12.78
CA TYR A 284 3.96 4.92 -11.64
C TYR A 284 4.00 3.43 -12.00
N GLY A 285 3.58 3.04 -13.21
CA GLY A 285 3.52 1.64 -13.64
C GLY A 285 4.84 0.91 -13.46
N GLN A 286 5.93 1.45 -13.98
CA GLN A 286 7.25 0.81 -13.85
C GLN A 286 7.78 0.78 -12.40
N LYS A 287 7.52 1.82 -11.61
CA LYS A 287 7.92 1.86 -10.19
C LYS A 287 7.19 0.79 -9.39
N LEU A 288 5.86 0.74 -9.49
CA LEU A 288 5.04 -0.30 -8.87
C LEU A 288 5.45 -1.69 -9.35
N ASN A 289 5.75 -1.83 -10.64
CA ASN A 289 6.23 -3.08 -11.20
C ASN A 289 7.53 -3.56 -10.54
N GLY A 290 8.44 -2.63 -10.24
CA GLY A 290 9.70 -2.86 -9.52
C GLY A 290 9.53 -3.13 -8.03
N LEU A 291 8.44 -2.69 -7.41
CA LEU A 291 8.12 -2.94 -6.01
C LEU A 291 7.47 -4.32 -5.76
N GLN A 292 7.36 -5.20 -6.77
CA GLN A 292 6.83 -6.54 -6.56
C GLN A 292 7.91 -7.54 -6.16
N TYR A 293 7.57 -8.44 -5.23
CA TYR A 293 8.30 -9.70 -5.11
C TYR A 293 7.96 -10.59 -6.33
N ARG A 294 8.99 -11.18 -6.94
CA ARG A 294 8.83 -12.05 -8.12
C ARG A 294 9.41 -13.41 -7.82
N TYR A 295 8.63 -14.45 -8.13
CA TYR A 295 9.02 -15.83 -7.92
C TYR A 295 8.55 -16.70 -9.09
N THR A 296 9.09 -17.91 -9.16
CA THR A 296 8.67 -18.92 -10.13
C THR A 296 7.79 -19.93 -9.43
N THR A 297 6.60 -20.20 -9.97
CA THR A 297 5.70 -21.21 -9.42
C THR A 297 6.28 -22.60 -9.69
N ALA A 298 6.37 -23.46 -8.67
CA ALA A 298 6.98 -24.78 -8.80
C ALA A 298 6.23 -25.73 -9.75
N ASP A 299 4.91 -25.58 -9.86
CA ASP A 299 4.02 -26.41 -10.67
C ASP A 299 4.06 -26.05 -12.16
N THR A 300 3.99 -24.76 -12.51
CA THR A 300 3.92 -24.32 -13.91
C THR A 300 5.21 -23.74 -14.48
N GLY A 301 6.25 -23.55 -13.64
CA GLY A 301 7.49 -22.87 -14.04
C GLY A 301 7.30 -21.40 -14.45
N ARG A 302 6.11 -20.82 -14.24
CA ARG A 302 5.81 -19.45 -14.64
C ARG A 302 6.36 -18.46 -13.63
N ARG A 303 7.00 -17.40 -14.15
CA ARG A 303 7.38 -16.25 -13.33
C ARG A 303 6.16 -15.40 -13.03
N VAL A 304 5.86 -15.24 -11.75
CA VAL A 304 4.72 -14.46 -11.25
C VAL A 304 5.22 -13.32 -10.35
N GLY A 305 4.42 -12.26 -10.28
CA GLY A 305 4.60 -11.16 -9.32
C GLY A 305 3.64 -11.30 -8.15
N SER A 306 3.99 -10.66 -7.03
CA SER A 306 3.17 -10.59 -5.82
C SER A 306 1.86 -9.82 -5.99
N LEU A 307 1.74 -8.98 -7.02
CA LEU A 307 0.47 -8.36 -7.42
C LEU A 307 -0.05 -9.01 -8.71
N ARG A 308 -1.21 -9.65 -8.62
CA ARG A 308 -1.82 -10.38 -9.73
C ARG A 308 -3.12 -9.71 -10.20
N VAL A 309 -3.34 -9.66 -11.51
CA VAL A 309 -4.63 -9.29 -12.09
C VAL A 309 -5.36 -10.52 -12.61
N ILE A 310 -6.64 -10.62 -12.30
CA ILE A 310 -7.60 -11.59 -12.81
C ILE A 310 -8.58 -10.81 -13.67
N ASP A 311 -8.29 -10.72 -14.96
CA ASP A 311 -9.16 -10.05 -15.91
C ASP A 311 -10.26 -10.99 -16.40
N ARG A 312 -11.49 -10.82 -15.88
CA ARG A 312 -12.66 -11.57 -16.34
C ARG A 312 -13.45 -10.85 -17.43
N LEU A 313 -13.01 -9.67 -17.84
CA LEU A 313 -13.65 -8.87 -18.86
C LEU A 313 -13.02 -9.16 -20.22
N ASN A 314 -11.69 -9.03 -20.33
CA ASN A 314 -10.97 -9.13 -21.61
C ASN A 314 -9.86 -10.20 -21.62
N GLY A 315 -9.63 -10.90 -20.49
CA GLY A 315 -8.60 -11.94 -20.39
C GLY A 315 -7.16 -11.43 -20.52
N GLN A 316 -6.92 -10.14 -20.29
CA GLN A 316 -5.60 -9.54 -20.42
C GLN A 316 -4.62 -10.00 -19.30
N PRO A 317 -3.31 -10.06 -19.58
CA PRO A 317 -2.31 -10.45 -18.59
C PRO A 317 -2.08 -9.36 -17.52
N SER A 318 -1.56 -9.74 -16.35
CA SER A 318 -1.23 -8.78 -15.26
C SER A 318 -0.26 -7.66 -15.65
N ARG A 319 0.58 -7.88 -16.68
CA ARG A 319 1.52 -6.84 -17.15
C ARG A 319 0.82 -5.60 -17.69
N ALA A 320 -0.40 -5.75 -18.21
CA ALA A 320 -1.17 -4.62 -18.75
C ALA A 320 -1.49 -3.55 -17.69
N LEU A 321 -1.41 -3.88 -16.40
CA LEU A 321 -1.51 -2.90 -15.31
C LEU A 321 -0.39 -1.85 -15.36
N TYR A 322 0.82 -2.25 -15.81
CA TYR A 322 2.04 -1.44 -15.77
C TYR A 322 2.47 -0.89 -17.13
N ASP A 323 2.03 -1.53 -18.21
CA ASP A 323 2.31 -1.07 -19.57
C ASP A 323 1.72 0.33 -19.76
N ASP A 324 2.35 1.16 -20.60
CA ASP A 324 1.78 2.45 -20.95
C ASP A 324 0.41 2.25 -21.59
N ALA A 325 -0.54 3.12 -21.24
CA ALA A 325 -1.80 3.13 -21.94
C ALA A 325 -1.51 3.54 -23.39
N ALA A 326 -1.78 2.66 -24.36
CA ALA A 326 -2.11 3.16 -25.69
C ALA A 326 -3.26 4.15 -25.48
N ALA A 327 -3.11 5.38 -25.97
CA ALA A 327 -4.12 6.41 -25.83
C ALA A 327 -5.49 5.82 -26.20
N PHE A 328 -6.54 6.21 -25.46
CA PHE A 328 -7.92 5.81 -25.75
C PHE A 328 -8.16 6.04 -27.25
N ASP A 329 -8.22 4.98 -28.05
CA ASP A 329 -8.32 5.13 -29.50
C ASP A 329 -9.76 5.50 -29.84
N LEU A 330 -10.04 6.80 -29.83
CA LEU A 330 -11.33 7.35 -30.27
C LEU A 330 -11.66 6.92 -31.71
N ASN A 331 -10.66 6.59 -32.54
CA ASN A 331 -10.90 6.05 -33.88
C ASN A 331 -11.36 4.58 -33.84
N ALA A 332 -10.93 3.79 -32.85
CA ALA A 332 -11.47 2.45 -32.63
C ALA A 332 -12.96 2.51 -32.23
N LEU A 333 -13.35 3.51 -31.43
CA LEU A 333 -14.75 3.80 -31.11
C LEU A 333 -15.58 4.20 -32.33
N ALA A 334 -15.05 5.06 -33.20
CA ALA A 334 -15.72 5.43 -34.45
C ALA A 334 -15.94 4.21 -35.37
N ARG A 335 -14.95 3.31 -35.46
CA ARG A 335 -15.08 2.07 -36.24
C ARG A 335 -16.12 1.10 -35.64
N PHE A 336 -16.24 1.03 -34.32
CA PHE A 336 -17.22 0.17 -33.64
C PHE A 336 -18.66 0.70 -33.72
N GLN A 337 -18.84 2.03 -33.77
CA GLN A 337 -20.16 2.65 -34.00
C GLN A 337 -20.62 2.52 -35.45
N ILE A 338 -19.71 2.60 -36.42
CA ILE A 338 -20.03 2.36 -37.84
C ILE A 338 -20.40 0.89 -38.08
N ALA A 339 -19.74 -0.05 -37.38
CA ALA A 339 -20.03 -1.48 -37.51
C ALA A 339 -21.37 -1.93 -36.89
N ASN A 340 -21.91 -1.19 -35.92
CA ASN A 340 -23.14 -1.54 -35.20
C ASN A 340 -24.32 -0.57 -35.45
N GLY A 341 -24.12 0.51 -36.21
CA GLY A 341 -25.16 1.49 -36.59
C GLY A 341 -25.89 1.17 -37.90
N GLY A 342 -25.75 -0.07 -38.40
CA GLY A 342 -26.37 -0.55 -39.65
C GLY A 342 -27.53 -1.53 -39.43
N GLN A 343 -28.37 -1.31 -38.41
CA GLN A 343 -29.69 -1.93 -38.29
C GLN A 343 -30.74 -0.91 -37.87
#